data_AF-A0A2E8IEF6-F1
#
_entry.id   AF-A0A2E8IEF6-F1
#
_cell.length_a   1.000
_cell.length_b   1.000
_cell.length_c   1.000
_cell.angle_alpha   90.00
_cell.angle_beta   90.00
_cell.angle_gamma   90.00
#
_symmetry.space_group_name_H-M   'P 1'
#
loop_
_entity.id
_entity.type
_entity.pdbx_description
1 polymer ?
#
loop_
_entity_poly.entity_id
_entity_poly.type
_entity_poly.pdbx_seq_one_letter_code
_entity_poly.pdbx_strand_id
1 'polypeptide(L)'
;MSRQPKILLIYTGGTIGMIKDFETGALKAFDFNDLLKKIPELRLLDCEIETTGFEQPIDSSNMNPKLWVALCDIIEENYERCDGFVILHGSD
;
A
#
# COMPACT_ATOMS: atom_id res chain seq x y z
N MET A 1 9.44 21.72 18.21
CA MET A 1 8.39 21.09 17.38
C MET A 1 8.88 19.69 17.07
N SER A 2 8.14 18.65 17.47
CA SER A 2 8.44 17.29 17.04
C SER A 2 8.17 17.20 15.53
N ARG A 3 9.13 16.67 14.77
CA ARG A 3 8.93 16.33 13.36
C ARG A 3 7.83 15.26 13.29
N GLN A 4 6.78 15.50 12.51
CA GLN A 4 5.80 14.46 12.21
C GLN A 4 6.49 13.38 11.36
N PRO A 5 6.45 12.10 11.77
CA PRO A 5 7.02 11.01 10.98
C PRO A 5 6.33 10.92 9.62
N LYS A 6 7.11 10.74 8.56
CA LYS A 6 6.60 10.43 7.21
C LYS A 6 6.62 8.93 6.98
N ILE A 7 5.47 8.33 6.73
CA ILE A 7 5.35 6.89 6.47
C ILE A 7 4.94 6.68 5.01
N LEU A 8 5.69 5.85 4.29
CA LEU A 8 5.28 5.40 2.96
C LEU A 8 4.53 4.08 3.07
N LEU A 9 3.27 4.10 2.66
CA LEU A 9 2.44 2.91 2.55
C LEU A 9 2.52 2.37 1.12
N ILE A 10 3.09 1.18 0.96
CA ILE A 10 3.32 0.52 -0.32
C ILE A 10 2.33 -0.62 -0.50
N TYR A 11 1.54 -0.60 -1.55
CA TYR A 11 0.61 -1.69 -1.86
C TYR A 11 1.07 -2.53 -3.04
N THR A 12 1.28 -3.80 -2.75
CA THR A 12 1.65 -4.78 -3.77
C THR A 12 0.43 -5.53 -4.30
N GLY A 13 -0.66 -5.63 -3.53
CA GLY A 13 -1.84 -6.41 -3.90
C GLY A 13 -2.41 -7.25 -2.75
N GLY A 14 -3.09 -8.34 -3.11
CA GLY A 14 -3.84 -9.17 -2.18
C GLY A 14 -5.25 -8.64 -1.89
N THR A 15 -6.00 -9.38 -1.08
CA THR A 15 -7.43 -9.10 -0.82
C THR A 15 -7.67 -7.84 0.02
N ILE A 16 -6.64 -7.37 0.75
CA ILE A 16 -6.69 -6.17 1.60
C ILE A 16 -7.05 -4.91 0.80
N GLY A 17 -6.58 -4.81 -0.45
CA GLY A 17 -6.91 -3.73 -1.37
C GLY A 17 -7.74 -4.20 -2.57
N MET A 18 -8.59 -5.22 -2.39
CA MET A 18 -9.59 -5.61 -3.38
C MET A 18 -10.99 -5.36 -2.82
N ILE A 19 -11.72 -4.46 -3.46
CA ILE A 19 -13.14 -4.25 -3.13
C ILE A 19 -13.93 -5.15 -4.06
N LYS A 20 -14.84 -5.94 -3.47
CA LYS A 20 -15.84 -6.64 -4.27
C LYS A 20 -16.81 -5.61 -4.83
N ASP A 21 -16.80 -5.46 -6.15
CA ASP A 21 -17.79 -4.66 -6.84
C ASP A 21 -19.15 -5.34 -6.66
N PHE A 22 -20.08 -4.67 -5.98
CA PHE A 22 -21.37 -5.25 -5.59
C PHE A 22 -22.31 -5.50 -6.77
N GLU A 23 -22.11 -4.82 -7.90
CA GLU A 23 -22.94 -5.01 -9.09
C GLU A 23 -22.42 -6.15 -9.98
N THR A 24 -21.10 -6.31 -10.06
CA THR A 24 -20.48 -7.29 -10.98
C THR A 24 -19.92 -8.51 -10.26
N GLY A 25 -19.77 -8.47 -8.94
CA GLY A 25 -19.13 -9.52 -8.14
C GLY A 25 -17.62 -9.65 -8.34
N ALA A 26 -17.03 -8.85 -9.23
CA ALA A 26 -15.62 -8.85 -9.57
C ALA A 26 -14.79 -8.14 -8.48
N LEU A 27 -13.52 -8.54 -8.35
CA LEU A 27 -12.55 -7.86 -7.51
C LEU A 27 -11.96 -6.69 -8.31
N LYS A 28 -12.13 -5.46 -7.81
CA LYS A 28 -11.51 -4.27 -8.42
C LYS A 28 -10.34 -3.80 -7.57
N ALA A 29 -9.28 -3.39 -8.27
CA ALA A 29 -8.15 -2.67 -7.70
C ALA A 29 -8.64 -1.39 -7.01
N PHE A 30 -8.15 -1.18 -5.81
CA PHE A 30 -8.61 -0.17 -4.86
C PHE A 30 -7.90 1.17 -5.11
N ASP A 31 -8.63 2.30 -5.10
CA ASP A 31 -8.04 3.65 -5.10
C ASP A 31 -7.61 4.01 -3.67
N PHE A 32 -6.32 4.30 -3.45
CA PHE A 32 -5.78 4.64 -2.13
C PHE A 32 -6.48 5.80 -1.45
N ASN A 33 -7.05 6.74 -2.20
CA ASN A 33 -7.87 7.81 -1.63
C ASN A 33 -9.11 7.27 -0.89
N ASP A 34 -9.62 6.11 -1.30
CA ASP A 34 -10.72 5.43 -0.62
C ASP A 34 -10.25 4.66 0.63
N LEU A 35 -8.95 4.41 0.82
CA LEU A 35 -8.41 3.65 1.96
C LEU A 35 -8.47 4.53 3.19
N LEU A 36 -8.00 5.77 3.04
CA LEU A 36 -8.11 6.80 4.07
C LEU A 36 -9.56 7.18 4.40
N LYS A 37 -10.53 6.87 3.51
CA LYS A 37 -11.96 7.01 3.80
C LYS A 37 -12.52 5.80 4.56
N LYS A 38 -12.04 4.60 4.24
CA LYS A 38 -12.52 3.35 4.85
C LYS A 38 -11.84 3.01 6.17
N ILE A 39 -10.62 3.51 6.38
CA ILE A 39 -9.84 3.37 7.62
C ILE A 39 -9.57 4.78 8.17
N PRO A 40 -10.61 5.50 8.64
CA PRO A 40 -10.45 6.84 9.21
C PRO A 40 -9.50 6.88 10.41
N GLU A 41 -9.27 5.74 11.06
CA GLU A 41 -8.33 5.57 12.17
C GLU A 41 -6.89 5.91 11.79
N LEU A 42 -6.51 5.79 10.50
CA LEU A 42 -5.19 6.22 10.03
C LEU A 42 -4.98 7.73 10.21
N ARG A 43 -6.05 8.53 10.27
CA ARG A 43 -5.97 9.97 10.56
C ARG A 43 -5.71 10.28 12.03
N LEU A 44 -5.87 9.30 12.92
CA LEU A 44 -5.57 9.43 14.35
C LEU A 44 -4.08 9.22 14.64
N LEU A 45 -3.34 8.67 13.68
CA LEU A 45 -1.89 8.59 13.74
C LEU A 45 -1.31 10.00 13.53
N ASP A 46 -0.45 10.43 14.44
CA ASP A 46 0.28 11.70 14.31
C ASP A 46 1.46 11.54 13.34
N CYS A 47 1.16 11.19 12.09
CA CYS A 47 2.12 10.99 11.01
C CYS A 47 1.59 11.46 9.66
N GLU A 48 2.50 11.78 8.75
CA GLU A 48 2.19 12.05 7.35
C GLU A 48 2.27 10.74 6.58
N ILE A 49 1.19 10.37 5.87
CA ILE A 49 1.12 9.12 5.10
C ILE A 49 1.14 9.45 3.61
N GLU A 50 2.18 8.98 2.92
CA GLU A 50 2.22 8.92 1.46
C GLU A 50 1.87 7.50 1.00
N THR A 51 1.25 7.35 -0.16
CA THR A 51 0.86 6.03 -0.70
C THR A 51 1.46 5.80 -2.07
N THR A 52 2.00 4.61 -2.29
CA THR A 52 2.48 4.13 -3.60
C THR A 52 2.18 2.64 -3.73
N GLY A 53 2.47 2.04 -4.88
CA GLY A 53 2.24 0.63 -5.10
C GLY A 53 2.61 0.17 -6.49
N PHE A 54 2.35 -1.10 -6.76
CA PHE A 54 2.50 -1.65 -8.10
C PHE A 54 1.41 -1.11 -9.03
N GLU A 55 1.77 -0.83 -10.29
CA GLU A 55 0.80 -0.38 -11.30
C GLU A 55 -0.37 -1.36 -11.45
N GLN A 56 -0.07 -2.66 -11.31
CA GLN A 56 -1.06 -3.73 -11.27
C GLN A 56 -0.91 -4.49 -9.95
N PRO A 57 -1.91 -4.42 -9.07
CA PRO A 57 -1.94 -5.22 -7.85
C PRO A 57 -1.85 -6.71 -8.20
N ILE A 58 -1.01 -7.44 -7.47
CA ILE A 58 -0.80 -8.89 -7.66
C ILE A 58 -1.52 -9.70 -6.58
N ASP A 59 -1.88 -10.93 -6.90
CA ASP A 59 -2.16 -11.94 -5.89
C ASP A 59 -0.83 -12.39 -5.25
N SER A 60 -0.77 -12.56 -3.92
CA SER A 60 0.50 -12.93 -3.25
C SER A 60 0.99 -14.31 -3.67
N SER A 61 0.09 -15.22 -4.08
CA SER A 61 0.45 -16.51 -4.69
C SER A 61 1.24 -16.35 -6.01
N ASN A 62 1.13 -15.19 -6.68
CA ASN A 62 1.88 -14.88 -7.90
C ASN A 62 3.17 -14.07 -7.64
N MET A 63 3.49 -13.79 -6.37
CA MET A 63 4.70 -13.07 -5.99
C MET A 63 5.94 -13.87 -6.38
N ASN A 64 7.00 -13.18 -6.80
CA ASN A 64 8.24 -13.82 -7.24
C ASN A 64 9.45 -12.90 -7.00
N PRO A 65 10.69 -13.41 -7.10
CA PRO A 65 11.89 -12.61 -6.81
C PRO A 65 12.01 -11.31 -7.61
N LYS A 66 11.52 -11.25 -8.86
CA LYS A 66 11.58 -10.01 -9.66
C LYS A 66 10.67 -8.93 -9.08
N LEU A 67 9.50 -9.30 -8.58
CA LEU A 67 8.57 -8.38 -7.94
C LEU A 67 9.07 -7.94 -6.56
N TRP A 68 9.79 -8.81 -5.84
CA TRP A 68 10.51 -8.39 -4.63
C TRP A 68 11.60 -7.37 -4.91
N VAL A 69 12.37 -7.55 -5.99
CA VAL A 69 13.36 -6.54 -6.42
C VAL A 69 12.67 -5.22 -6.74
N ALA A 70 11.57 -5.22 -7.51
CA ALA A 70 10.82 -4.01 -7.79
C ALA A 70 10.29 -3.31 -6.52
N LEU A 71 9.90 -4.08 -5.49
CA LEU A 71 9.53 -3.51 -4.19
C LEU A 71 10.74 -2.88 -3.47
N CYS A 72 11.91 -3.54 -3.53
CA CYS A 72 13.15 -2.99 -3.00
C CYS A 72 13.52 -1.67 -3.69
N ASP A 73 13.37 -1.59 -5.02
CA ASP A 73 13.63 -0.38 -5.79
C ASP A 73 12.74 0.78 -5.31
N ILE A 74 11.44 0.54 -5.09
CA ILE A 74 10.52 1.54 -4.52
C ILE A 74 10.98 2.01 -3.13
N ILE A 75 11.42 1.08 -2.28
CA ILE A 75 11.91 1.42 -0.94
C ILE A 75 13.20 2.24 -1.02
N GLU A 76 14.14 1.85 -1.88
CA GLU A 76 15.42 2.54 -2.09
C GLU A 76 15.19 3.99 -2.56
N GLU A 77 14.35 4.19 -3.56
CA GLU A 77 14.01 5.52 -4.11
C GLU A 77 13.41 6.48 -3.06
N ASN A 78 12.78 5.92 -2.02
CA ASN A 78 12.09 6.69 -0.98
C ASN A 78 12.79 6.63 0.39
N TYR A 79 13.93 5.94 0.49
CA TYR A 79 14.59 5.62 1.76
C TYR A 79 14.94 6.86 2.59
N GLU A 80 15.44 7.91 1.93
CA GLU A 80 15.82 9.18 2.57
C GLU A 80 14.63 10.13 2.79
N ARG A 81 13.48 9.87 2.15
CA ARG A 81 12.30 10.76 2.16
C ARG A 81 11.31 10.39 3.26
N CYS A 82 11.36 9.15 3.75
CA CYS A 82 10.39 8.60 4.69
C CYS A 82 11.09 8.13 5.96
N ASP A 83 10.40 8.25 7.09
CA ASP A 83 10.83 7.77 8.40
C ASP A 83 10.44 6.30 8.63
N GLY A 84 9.59 5.73 7.77
CA GLY A 84 9.19 4.33 7.82
C GLY A 84 8.37 3.88 6.62
N PHE A 85 8.21 2.55 6.51
CA PHE A 85 7.50 1.90 5.42
C PHE A 85 6.47 0.91 5.96
N VAL A 86 5.30 0.86 5.34
CA VAL A 86 4.26 -0.15 5.61
C VAL A 86 3.92 -0.82 4.29
N ILE A 87 4.14 -2.12 4.19
CA ILE A 87 3.85 -2.88 2.97
C ILE A 87 2.53 -3.62 3.17
N LEU A 88 1.53 -3.29 2.36
CA LEU A 88 0.28 -4.03 2.25
C LEU A 88 0.44 -5.14 1.21
N HIS A 89 0.58 -6.37 1.71
CA HIS A 89 0.77 -7.58 0.92
C HIS A 89 -0.36 -8.59 1.17
N GLY A 90 -0.55 -9.53 0.24
CA GLY A 90 -1.42 -10.69 0.46
C GLY A 90 -0.85 -11.63 1.54
N SER A 91 -1.70 -12.52 2.04
CA SER A 91 -1.36 -13.41 3.18
C SER A 91 -0.71 -14.73 2.78
N ASP A 92 -0.89 -15.17 1.53
CA ASP A 92 -0.33 -16.43 1.00
C ASP A 92 1.16 -16.28 0.72
#